data_AF-A0A2E9KY00-F1
#
_entry.id   AF-A0A2E9KY00-F1
#
_cell.length_a   1.000
_cell.length_b   1.000
_cell.length_c   1.000
_cell.angle_alpha   90.00
_cell.angle_beta   90.00
_cell.angle_gamma   90.00
#
_symmetry.space_group_name_H-M   'P 1'
#
loop_
_entity.id
_entity.type
_entity.pdbx_description
1 polymer ?
#
loop_
_entity_poly.entity_id
_entity_poly.type
_entity_poly.pdbx_seq_one_letter_code
_entity_poly.pdbx_strand_id
1 'polypeptide(L)'
;MMENQLVLRRRQLIALLLALIVGLFLFEPWSLFSKPIWEQTPSSESVGKGEQIFAANCAACHGEKAVGENLQRPLGGTKDQGGYLAPALNGTGHAWHHPDEILFRIIQEGSIAEDSPMRGFAGRLSDSDIVASIHYFKSLWPEEILNRHKEMVQH
;
A
#
# COMPACT_ATOMS: atom_id res chain seq x y z
N MET A 1 -2.71 -1.10 -64.61
CA MET A 1 -2.35 -0.01 -63.67
C MET A 1 -3.11 -0.07 -62.34
N MET A 2 -4.40 -0.44 -62.31
CA MET A 2 -5.19 -0.57 -61.06
C MET A 2 -4.73 -1.70 -60.12
N GLU A 3 -4.28 -2.83 -60.65
CA GLU A 3 -3.93 -4.02 -59.85
C GLU A 3 -2.69 -3.79 -58.96
N ASN A 4 -1.66 -3.12 -59.47
CA ASN A 4 -0.48 -2.72 -58.69
C ASN A 4 -0.81 -1.74 -57.55
N GLN A 5 -1.79 -0.85 -57.74
CA GLN A 5 -2.23 0.10 -56.72
C GLN A 5 -2.92 -0.61 -55.55
N LEU A 6 -3.68 -1.68 -55.83
CA LEU A 6 -4.36 -2.49 -54.82
C LEU A 6 -3.35 -3.28 -53.97
N VAL A 7 -2.35 -3.89 -54.62
CA VAL A 7 -1.27 -4.64 -53.95
C VAL A 7 -0.44 -3.72 -53.05
N LEU A 8 -0.10 -2.52 -53.54
CA LEU A 8 0.68 -1.54 -52.76
C LEU A 8 -0.08 -1.05 -51.53
N ARG A 9 -1.38 -0.72 -51.68
CA ARG A 9 -2.25 -0.37 -50.55
C ARG A 9 -2.36 -1.48 -49.52
N ARG A 10 -2.52 -2.74 -49.95
CA ARG A 10 -2.55 -3.90 -49.03
C ARG A 10 -1.24 -4.03 -48.24
N ARG A 11 -0.09 -3.88 -48.89
CA ARG A 11 1.23 -3.94 -48.23
C ARG A 11 1.42 -2.79 -47.23
N GLN A 12 0.99 -1.57 -47.59
CA GLN A 12 1.03 -0.43 -46.68
C GLN A 12 0.12 -0.63 -45.46
N LEU A 13 -1.10 -1.13 -45.68
CA LEU A 13 -2.02 -1.44 -44.58
C LEU A 13 -1.45 -2.53 -43.67
N ILE A 14 -0.87 -3.59 -44.23
CA ILE A 14 -0.21 -4.66 -43.44
C ILE A 14 0.97 -4.07 -42.65
N ALA A 15 1.82 -3.25 -43.27
CA ALA A 15 2.97 -2.63 -42.59
C ALA A 15 2.53 -1.69 -41.45
N LEU A 16 1.46 -0.91 -41.65
CA LEU A 16 0.89 -0.05 -40.61
C LEU A 16 0.28 -0.86 -39.47
N LEU A 17 -0.41 -1.96 -39.76
CA LEU A 17 -0.99 -2.86 -38.77
C LEU A 17 0.10 -3.55 -37.94
N LEU A 18 1.17 -4.01 -38.60
CA LEU A 18 2.34 -4.58 -37.92
C LEU A 18 3.06 -3.54 -37.05
N ALA A 19 3.24 -2.31 -37.54
CA ALA A 19 3.85 -1.23 -36.76
C ALA A 19 3.00 -0.85 -35.54
N LEU A 20 1.67 -0.86 -35.66
CA LEU A 20 0.75 -0.64 -34.54
C LEU A 20 0.86 -1.77 -33.49
N ILE A 21 0.86 -3.03 -33.94
CA ILE A 21 1.00 -4.18 -33.04
C ILE A 21 2.34 -4.14 -32.32
N VAL A 22 3.44 -3.91 -33.04
CA VAL A 22 4.78 -3.75 -32.43
C VAL A 22 4.81 -2.56 -31.47
N GLY A 23 4.17 -1.43 -31.83
CA GLY A 23 4.02 -0.29 -30.94
C GLY A 23 3.26 -0.62 -29.65
N LEU A 24 2.21 -1.44 -29.72
CA LEU A 24 1.43 -1.90 -28.57
C LEU A 24 2.16 -2.93 -27.69
N PHE A 25 3.10 -3.69 -28.26
CA PHE A 25 3.99 -4.59 -27.52
C PHE A 25 5.19 -3.90 -26.89
N LEU A 26 5.65 -2.78 -27.48
CA LEU A 26 6.75 -1.97 -26.94
C LEU A 26 6.27 -0.92 -25.92
N PHE A 27 5.02 -0.47 -26.04
CA PHE A 27 4.30 0.15 -24.94
C PHE A 27 4.06 -0.97 -23.92
N GLU A 28 4.22 -0.73 -22.63
CA GLU A 28 3.99 -1.71 -21.56
C GLU A 28 2.59 -1.45 -20.95
N PRO A 29 1.48 -1.62 -21.70
CA PRO A 29 0.15 -1.16 -21.29
C PRO A 29 -0.37 -1.89 -20.06
N TRP A 30 0.18 -3.07 -19.72
CA TRP A 30 -0.20 -3.84 -18.54
C TRP A 30 0.05 -3.08 -17.23
N SER A 31 1.00 -2.15 -17.20
CA SER A 31 1.21 -1.26 -16.05
C SER A 31 -0.02 -0.40 -15.74
N LEU A 32 -0.82 -0.03 -16.76
CA LEU A 32 -2.06 0.73 -16.60
C LEU A 32 -3.21 -0.10 -16.02
N PHE A 33 -3.10 -1.43 -16.05
CA PHE A 33 -4.11 -2.35 -15.54
C PHE A 33 -3.69 -3.06 -14.24
N SER A 34 -2.49 -2.79 -13.75
CA SER A 34 -1.99 -3.35 -12.50
C SER A 34 -2.49 -2.50 -11.34
N LYS A 35 -3.09 -3.15 -10.33
CA LYS A 35 -3.43 -2.47 -9.08
C LYS A 35 -2.17 -1.93 -8.42
N PRO A 36 -2.22 -0.75 -7.78
CA PRO A 36 -1.08 -0.26 -7.03
C PRO A 36 -0.71 -1.24 -5.90
N ILE A 37 0.55 -1.20 -5.48
CA ILE A 37 1.11 -2.20 -4.55
C ILE A 37 0.35 -2.26 -3.20
N TRP A 38 -0.20 -1.14 -2.74
CA TRP A 38 -0.99 -1.03 -1.50
C TRP A 38 -2.42 -1.58 -1.59
N GLU A 39 -2.89 -1.96 -2.78
CA GLU A 39 -4.21 -2.60 -3.00
C GLU A 39 -4.14 -4.13 -3.14
N GLN A 40 -3.01 -4.74 -2.76
CA GLN A 40 -2.88 -6.19 -2.76
C GLN A 40 -3.87 -6.83 -1.78
N THR A 41 -4.43 -7.98 -2.17
CA THR A 41 -5.34 -8.72 -1.30
C THR A 41 -4.53 -9.49 -0.24
N PRO A 42 -4.91 -9.42 1.04
CA PRO A 42 -4.20 -10.16 2.08
C PRO A 42 -4.34 -11.67 1.91
N SER A 43 -3.21 -12.37 2.02
CA SER A 43 -3.10 -13.84 2.13
C SER A 43 -2.56 -14.23 3.50
N SER A 44 -2.78 -15.48 3.92
CA SER A 44 -2.22 -16.02 5.17
C SER A 44 -0.69 -15.90 5.22
N GLU A 45 -0.01 -16.13 4.09
CA GLU A 45 1.43 -15.95 3.97
C GLU A 45 1.83 -14.48 4.18
N SER A 46 1.13 -13.53 3.54
CA SER A 46 1.45 -12.11 3.69
C SER A 46 1.21 -11.61 5.11
N VAL A 47 0.18 -12.12 5.80
CA VAL A 47 -0.12 -11.79 7.20
C VAL A 47 0.97 -12.35 8.12
N GLY A 48 1.35 -13.63 7.94
CA GLY A 48 2.40 -14.27 8.74
C GLY A 48 3.79 -13.64 8.54
N LYS A 49 4.11 -13.22 7.30
CA LYS A 49 5.31 -12.44 7.01
C LYS A 49 5.23 -11.06 7.67
N GLY A 50 4.08 -10.40 7.56
CA GLY A 50 3.81 -9.09 8.16
C GLY A 50 3.97 -9.08 9.67
N GLU A 51 3.54 -10.15 10.35
CA GLU A 51 3.72 -10.32 11.79
C GLU A 51 5.19 -10.27 12.20
N GLN A 52 6.06 -11.01 11.48
CA GLN A 52 7.49 -11.04 11.76
C GLN A 52 8.14 -9.67 11.53
N ILE A 53 7.77 -8.99 10.44
CA ILE A 53 8.28 -7.65 10.13
C ILE A 53 7.82 -6.65 11.19
N PHE A 54 6.54 -6.71 11.58
CA PHE A 54 5.96 -5.82 12.58
C PHE A 54 6.64 -6.00 13.94
N ALA A 55 6.86 -7.25 14.37
CA ALA A 55 7.57 -7.56 15.61
C ALA A 55 8.99 -6.98 15.61
N ALA A 56 9.71 -7.09 14.49
CA ALA A 56 11.09 -6.62 14.39
C ALA A 56 11.23 -5.10 14.25
N ASN A 57 10.25 -4.41 13.67
CA ASN A 57 10.40 -3.01 13.23
C ASN A 57 9.41 -2.04 13.87
N CYS A 58 8.23 -2.48 14.28
CA CYS A 58 7.11 -1.61 14.63
C CYS A 58 6.72 -1.74 16.11
N ALA A 59 6.77 -2.96 16.66
CA ALA A 59 6.27 -3.28 17.99
C ALA A 59 7.02 -2.55 19.12
N ALA A 60 8.28 -2.15 18.90
CA ALA A 60 9.06 -1.38 19.87
C ALA A 60 8.41 -0.04 20.24
N CYS A 61 7.61 0.53 19.34
CA CYS A 61 6.83 1.75 19.60
C CYS A 61 5.33 1.47 19.64
N HIS A 62 4.79 0.73 18.67
CA HIS A 62 3.36 0.47 18.56
C HIS A 62 2.85 -0.70 19.43
N GLY A 63 3.71 -1.27 20.27
CA GLY A 63 3.38 -2.37 21.18
C GLY A 63 3.20 -3.72 20.47
N GLU A 64 3.26 -4.80 21.26
CA GLU A 64 2.90 -6.14 20.79
C GLU A 64 1.45 -6.18 20.31
N LYS A 65 1.17 -6.92 19.24
CA LYS A 65 -0.17 -6.96 18.61
C LYS A 65 -0.73 -5.56 18.31
N ALA A 66 0.16 -4.60 18.02
CA ALA A 66 -0.18 -3.26 17.60
C ALA A 66 -1.14 -2.49 18.55
N VAL A 67 -1.04 -2.74 19.86
CA VAL A 67 -1.93 -2.17 20.89
C VAL A 67 -1.64 -0.69 21.23
N GLY A 68 -0.59 -0.12 20.67
CA GLY A 68 -0.10 1.22 20.96
C GLY A 68 0.86 1.25 22.14
N GLU A 69 1.52 2.39 22.33
CA GLU A 69 2.48 2.58 23.43
C GLU A 69 1.79 2.64 24.80
N ASN A 70 0.54 3.12 24.83
CA ASN A 70 -0.25 3.28 26.05
C ASN A 70 -1.69 2.83 25.82
N LEU A 71 -2.11 1.76 26.49
CA LEU A 71 -3.44 1.16 26.36
C LEU A 71 -4.58 2.08 26.81
N GLN A 72 -4.30 3.03 27.71
CA GLN A 72 -5.29 4.03 28.16
C GLN A 72 -5.41 5.19 27.16
N ARG A 73 -4.48 5.32 26.21
CA ARG A 73 -4.45 6.37 25.17
C ARG A 73 -4.22 5.75 23.78
N PRO A 74 -5.14 4.89 23.27
CA PRO A 74 -4.94 4.15 22.02
C PRO A 74 -4.89 5.05 20.78
N LEU A 75 -5.43 6.27 20.86
CA LEU A 75 -5.32 7.27 19.79
C LEU A 75 -3.92 7.92 19.71
N GLY A 76 -3.04 7.67 20.68
CA GLY A 76 -1.73 8.31 20.81
C GLY A 76 -1.83 9.74 21.39
N GLY A 77 -1.04 10.65 20.83
CA GLY A 77 -0.99 12.06 21.19
C GLY A 77 0.26 12.45 21.97
N THR A 78 0.32 13.67 22.47
CA THR A 78 1.52 14.21 23.12
C THR A 78 1.75 13.60 24.51
N LYS A 79 3.02 13.41 24.85
CA LYS A 79 3.48 13.04 26.20
C LYS A 79 3.65 14.30 27.06
N ASP A 80 3.54 14.15 28.37
CA ASP A 80 3.61 15.28 29.33
C ASP A 80 4.96 16.01 29.29
N GLN A 81 6.04 15.31 28.92
CA GLN A 81 7.40 15.86 28.82
C GLN A 81 7.80 16.21 27.37
N GLY A 82 6.84 16.24 26.44
CA GLY A 82 7.10 16.42 25.01
C GLY A 82 7.32 15.10 24.26
N GLY A 83 7.18 15.15 22.93
CA GLY A 83 7.15 13.98 22.06
C GLY A 83 5.76 13.32 21.96
N TYR A 84 5.66 12.25 21.18
CA TYR A 84 4.39 11.57 20.87
C TYR A 84 4.35 10.13 21.38
N LEU A 85 3.16 9.71 21.78
CA LEU A 85 2.78 8.32 21.99
C LEU A 85 2.43 7.68 20.65
N ALA A 86 3.03 6.53 20.38
CA ALA A 86 2.66 5.76 19.21
C ALA A 86 1.21 5.24 19.35
N PRO A 87 0.32 5.52 18.39
CA PRO A 87 -1.07 5.08 18.45
C PRO A 87 -1.18 3.56 18.27
N ALA A 88 -2.30 2.99 18.72
CA ALA A 88 -2.66 1.62 18.39
C ALA A 88 -2.97 1.48 16.89
N LEU A 89 -2.49 0.40 16.28
CA LEU A 89 -2.76 0.06 14.88
C LEU A 89 -3.66 -1.17 14.73
N ASN A 90 -4.10 -1.78 15.83
CA ASN A 90 -5.00 -2.96 15.85
C ASN A 90 -6.49 -2.62 15.76
N GLY A 91 -6.85 -1.41 15.32
CA GLY A 91 -8.25 -0.99 15.13
C GLY A 91 -8.87 -0.29 16.34
N THR A 92 -8.21 -0.26 17.50
CA THR A 92 -8.65 0.55 18.66
C THR A 92 -8.21 2.01 18.60
N GLY A 93 -7.20 2.31 17.77
CA GLY A 93 -6.73 3.66 17.48
C GLY A 93 -7.49 4.31 16.32
N HIS A 94 -6.82 5.20 15.59
CA HIS A 94 -7.41 5.91 14.45
C HIS A 94 -6.93 5.43 13.08
N ALA A 95 -5.98 4.47 13.02
CA ALA A 95 -5.36 4.01 11.78
C ALA A 95 -6.39 3.58 10.70
N TRP A 96 -7.52 3.01 11.12
CA TRP A 96 -8.57 2.53 10.24
C TRP A 96 -9.28 3.64 9.44
N HIS A 97 -9.15 4.91 9.84
CA HIS A 97 -9.67 6.06 9.08
C HIS A 97 -8.82 6.42 7.85
N HIS A 98 -7.66 5.79 7.66
CA HIS A 98 -6.77 6.08 6.55
C HIS A 98 -6.88 5.02 5.46
N PRO A 99 -6.98 5.41 4.17
CA PRO A 99 -6.82 4.50 3.03
C PRO A 99 -5.48 3.77 3.05
N ASP A 100 -5.40 2.60 2.42
CA ASP A 100 -4.18 1.77 2.39
C ASP A 100 -3.00 2.50 1.76
N GLU A 101 -3.24 3.36 0.77
CA GLU A 101 -2.22 4.24 0.18
C GLU A 101 -1.60 5.17 1.22
N ILE A 102 -2.42 5.75 2.11
CA ILE A 102 -1.96 6.67 3.15
C ILE A 102 -1.19 5.91 4.23
N LEU A 103 -1.69 4.72 4.64
CA LEU A 103 -0.96 3.85 5.56
C LEU A 103 0.40 3.44 5.00
N PHE A 104 0.44 3.08 3.71
CA PHE A 104 1.67 2.73 3.01
C PHE A 104 2.65 3.90 2.98
N ARG A 105 2.22 5.09 2.56
CA ARG A 105 3.07 6.30 2.53
C ARG A 105 3.61 6.66 3.90
N ILE A 106 2.79 6.62 4.96
CA ILE A 106 3.26 6.92 6.32
C ILE A 106 4.37 5.96 6.76
N ILE A 107 4.27 4.67 6.42
CA ILE A 107 5.32 3.70 6.78
C ILE A 107 6.56 3.91 5.89
N GLN A 108 6.37 4.18 4.60
CA GLN A 108 7.47 4.35 3.65
C GLN A 108 8.26 5.64 3.91
N GLU A 109 7.57 6.77 4.07
CA GLU A 109 8.13 8.12 4.13
C GLU A 109 8.31 8.61 5.57
N GLY A 110 7.53 8.08 6.51
CA GLY A 110 7.46 8.53 7.90
C GLY A 110 6.28 9.46 8.15
N SER A 111 6.14 9.90 9.39
CA SER A 111 5.10 10.85 9.77
C SER A 111 5.44 12.26 9.29
N ILE A 112 4.42 12.98 8.79
CA ILE A 112 4.54 14.37 8.36
C ILE A 112 4.64 15.38 9.51
N ALA A 113 4.37 14.95 10.74
CA ALA A 113 4.47 15.83 11.91
C ALA A 113 5.95 16.01 12.30
N GLU A 114 6.42 17.25 12.36
CA GLU A 114 7.85 17.58 12.51
C GLU A 114 8.51 16.90 13.73
N ASP A 115 7.79 16.83 14.84
CA ASP A 115 8.28 16.26 16.10
C ASP A 115 7.93 14.77 16.27
N SER A 116 7.42 14.11 15.22
CA SER A 116 7.04 12.70 15.30
C SER A 116 8.28 11.78 15.25
N PRO A 117 8.39 10.82 16.18
CA PRO A 117 9.48 9.85 16.15
C PRO A 117 9.30 8.77 15.06
N MET A 118 8.16 8.74 14.36
CA MET A 118 7.85 7.72 13.34
C MET A 118 8.60 8.02 12.03
N ARG A 119 9.78 7.41 11.91
CA ARG A 119 10.68 7.54 10.75
C ARG A 119 10.23 6.63 9.61
N GLY A 120 10.44 7.08 8.38
CA GLY A 120 10.19 6.28 7.18
C GLY A 120 11.10 5.05 7.05
N PHE A 121 10.58 4.02 6.38
CA PHE A 121 11.26 2.76 6.10
C PHE A 121 11.72 2.62 4.64
N ALA A 122 11.59 3.66 3.81
CA ALA A 122 12.13 3.66 2.45
C ALA A 122 13.61 3.23 2.42
N GLY A 123 13.94 2.25 1.56
CA GLY A 123 15.28 1.68 1.45
C GLY A 123 15.70 0.73 2.60
N ARG A 124 14.86 0.56 3.63
CA ARG A 124 15.06 -0.37 4.75
C ARG A 124 14.11 -1.57 4.67
N LEU A 125 12.88 -1.35 4.22
CA LEU A 125 11.90 -2.37 3.89
C LEU A 125 11.53 -2.25 2.41
N SER A 126 11.23 -3.38 1.77
CA SER A 126 10.61 -3.36 0.44
C SER A 126 9.15 -2.90 0.53
N ASP A 127 8.58 -2.47 -0.59
CA ASP A 127 7.16 -2.11 -0.65
C ASP A 127 6.26 -3.30 -0.27
N SER A 128 6.65 -4.53 -0.65
CA SER A 128 5.92 -5.74 -0.27
C SER A 128 6.00 -6.06 1.23
N ASP A 129 7.10 -5.69 1.90
CA ASP A 129 7.27 -5.85 3.34
C ASP A 129 6.41 -4.83 4.11
N ILE A 130 6.32 -3.59 3.60
CA ILE A 130 5.42 -2.57 4.13
C ILE A 130 3.96 -3.03 4.00
N VAL A 131 3.56 -3.50 2.83
CA VAL A 131 2.20 -4.00 2.59
C VAL A 131 1.89 -5.22 3.47
N ALA A 132 2.84 -6.15 3.63
CA ALA A 132 2.68 -7.28 4.54
C ALA A 132 2.44 -6.82 5.99
N SER A 133 3.17 -5.80 6.46
CA SER A 133 2.98 -5.22 7.79
C SER A 133 1.58 -4.62 7.96
N ILE A 134 1.05 -3.97 6.90
CA ILE A 134 -0.33 -3.45 6.86
C ILE A 134 -1.34 -4.61 6.93
N HIS A 135 -1.16 -5.66 6.15
CA HIS A 135 -2.02 -6.84 6.20
C HIS A 135 -2.07 -7.43 7.61
N TYR A 136 -0.92 -7.50 8.30
CA TYR A 136 -0.85 -8.00 9.66
C TYR A 136 -1.66 -7.14 10.64
N PHE A 137 -1.38 -5.84 10.78
CA PHE A 137 -2.11 -5.06 11.78
C PHE A 137 -3.60 -4.92 11.44
N LYS A 138 -3.98 -4.92 10.15
CA LYS A 138 -5.39 -4.97 9.72
C LYS A 138 -6.06 -6.29 10.07
N SER A 139 -5.33 -7.41 10.08
CA SER A 139 -5.88 -8.70 10.52
C SER A 139 -6.23 -8.74 12.01
N LEU A 140 -5.72 -7.79 12.81
CA LEU A 140 -6.05 -7.64 14.22
C LEU A 140 -7.31 -6.80 14.45
N TRP A 141 -7.84 -6.16 13.41
CA TRP A 141 -8.99 -5.28 13.53
C TRP A 141 -10.26 -6.09 13.79
N PRO A 142 -11.16 -5.63 14.68
CA PRO A 142 -12.50 -6.17 14.79
C PRO A 142 -13.23 -6.14 13.45
N GLU A 143 -14.10 -7.14 13.20
CA GLU A 143 -14.85 -7.25 11.94
C GLU A 143 -15.64 -5.97 11.61
N GLU A 144 -16.24 -5.33 12.62
CA GLU A 144 -16.93 -4.06 12.47
C GLU A 144 -16.01 -2.96 11.91
N ILE A 145 -14.78 -2.86 12.40
CA ILE A 145 -13.81 -1.86 11.95
C ILE A 145 -13.34 -2.16 10.52
N LEU A 146 -13.13 -3.45 10.19
CA LEU A 146 -12.82 -3.86 8.81
C LEU A 146 -13.92 -3.47 7.83
N ASN A 147 -15.19 -3.65 8.21
CA ASN A 147 -16.32 -3.32 7.34
C ASN A 147 -16.45 -1.79 7.16
N ARG A 148 -16.35 -1.02 8.25
CA ARG A 148 -16.37 0.46 8.18
C ARG A 148 -15.23 1.01 7.33
N HIS A 149 -14.03 0.45 7.44
CA HIS A 149 -12.91 0.85 6.61
C HIS A 149 -13.16 0.58 5.13
N LYS A 150 -13.71 -0.59 4.77
CA LYS A 150 -14.08 -0.91 3.38
C LYS A 150 -15.10 0.10 2.82
N GLU A 151 -16.13 0.44 3.58
CA GLU A 151 -17.16 1.40 3.15
C GLU A 151 -16.58 2.79 2.89
N MET A 152 -15.67 3.25 3.75
CA MET A 152 -15.06 4.57 3.65
C MET A 152 -14.07 4.68 2.47
N VAL A 153 -13.32 3.62 2.17
CA VAL A 153 -12.25 3.63 1.14
C VAL A 153 -12.77 3.25 -0.26
N GLN A 154 -14.00 2.76 -0.40
CA GLN A 154 -14.60 2.35 -1.68
C GLN A 154 -15.31 3.48 -2.47
N HIS A 155 -15.17 4.75 -2.06
CA HIS A 155 -15.73 5.92 -2.76
C HIS A 155 -14.63 6.77 -3.40
#